data_AF-A0AAW0HVM4-F1
#
_entry.id   AF-A0AAW0HVM4-F1
#
_cell.length_a   1.000
_cell.length_b   1.000
_cell.length_c   1.000
_cell.angle_alpha   90.00
_cell.angle_beta   90.00
_cell.angle_gamma   90.00
#
_symmetry.space_group_name_H-M   'P 1'
#
loop_
_entity.id
_entity.type
_entity.pdbx_description
1 polymer ?
#
loop_
_entity_poly.entity_id
_entity_poly.type
_entity_poly.pdbx_seq_one_letter_code
_entity_poly.pdbx_strand_id
1 'polypeptide(L)'
;MRLILAPRGTGIVSAPVPKKLLVMAGIDDCCTSARGCTATLGNSAKATFDVISKIYSFLTPDIWKETVFTKSPYQEFTDHLVKTHTRVSVQRTQTPAVATT
;
A
#
# COMPACT_ATOMS: atom_id res chain seq x y z
N MET A 1 4.56 12.10 -14.06
CA MET A 1 4.42 12.91 -12.83
C MET A 1 5.74 12.92 -12.09
N ARG A 2 6.11 14.04 -11.49
CA ARG A 2 7.28 14.20 -10.61
C ARG A 2 6.82 14.98 -9.37
N LEU A 3 7.22 14.51 -8.19
CA LEU A 3 6.99 15.18 -6.91
C LEU A 3 8.27 15.90 -6.48
N ILE A 4 8.12 17.11 -5.97
CA ILE A 4 9.20 17.94 -5.42
C ILE A 4 8.75 18.36 -4.02
N LEU A 5 9.60 18.13 -3.02
CA LEU A 5 9.33 18.54 -1.65
C LEU A 5 9.35 20.06 -1.57
N ALA A 6 8.40 20.64 -0.83
CA ALA A 6 8.28 22.07 -0.65
C ALA A 6 8.53 22.46 0.82
N PRO A 7 8.93 23.72 1.10
CA PRO A 7 8.97 24.23 2.46
C PRO A 7 7.62 24.12 3.17
N ARG A 8 7.64 24.03 4.50
CA ARG A 8 6.42 23.97 5.30
C ARG A 8 5.54 25.19 5.10
N GLY A 9 4.23 24.97 4.96
CA GLY A 9 3.23 26.01 4.72
C GLY A 9 3.05 26.39 3.24
N THR A 10 3.74 25.71 2.32
CA THR A 10 3.51 25.89 0.87
C THR A 10 2.17 25.31 0.44
N GLY A 11 1.72 24.26 1.12
CA GLY A 11 0.58 23.46 0.70
C GLY A 11 0.86 22.66 -0.57
N ILE A 12 -0.20 22.13 -1.17
CA ILE A 12 -0.11 21.27 -2.35
C ILE A 12 -0.34 22.08 -3.63
N VAL A 13 0.71 22.21 -4.43
CA VAL A 13 0.69 22.83 -5.76
C VAL A 13 0.56 21.73 -6.82
N SER A 14 -0.70 21.41 -7.18
CA SER A 14 -1.01 20.41 -8.20
C SER A 14 -2.39 20.61 -8.83
N ALA A 15 -2.64 19.93 -9.95
CA ALA A 15 -3.97 19.82 -10.53
C ALA A 15 -4.97 19.14 -9.54
N PRO A 16 -6.29 19.33 -9.69
CA PRO A 16 -7.29 18.87 -8.70
C PRO A 16 -7.24 17.36 -8.40
N VAL A 17 -6.94 16.56 -9.42
CA VAL A 17 -6.92 15.09 -9.34
C VAL A 17 -5.74 14.59 -8.50
N PRO A 18 -4.46 14.90 -8.84
CA PRO A 18 -3.33 14.61 -7.96
C PRO A 18 -3.47 15.24 -6.58
N LYS A 19 -4.06 16.45 -6.48
CA LYS A 19 -4.23 17.16 -5.20
C LYS A 19 -5.00 16.30 -4.21
N LYS A 20 -6.12 15.72 -4.64
CA LYS A 20 -6.96 14.89 -3.76
C LYS A 20 -6.25 13.61 -3.32
N LEU A 21 -5.48 12.97 -4.22
CA LEU A 21 -4.67 11.80 -3.89
C LEU A 21 -3.55 12.13 -2.90
N LEU A 22 -2.87 13.27 -3.06
CA LEU A 22 -1.79 13.70 -2.18
C LEU A 22 -2.31 14.06 -0.77
N VAL A 23 -3.49 14.69 -0.68
CA VAL A 23 -4.17 14.91 0.62
C VAL A 23 -4.53 13.58 1.28
N MET A 24 -5.06 12.61 0.53
CA MET A 24 -5.38 11.28 1.06
C MET A 24 -4.14 10.51 1.53
N ALA A 25 -2.99 10.74 0.89
CA ALA A 25 -1.71 10.18 1.29
C ALA A 25 -1.08 10.89 2.51
N GLY A 26 -1.68 11.99 3.00
CA GLY A 26 -1.17 12.74 4.15
C GLY A 26 0.04 13.62 3.84
N ILE A 27 0.22 14.05 2.58
CA ILE A 27 1.31 14.94 2.19
C ILE A 27 0.83 16.40 2.33
N ASP A 28 1.47 17.17 3.21
CA ASP A 28 1.10 18.57 3.46
C ASP A 28 1.64 19.53 2.40
N ASP A 29 2.93 19.40 2.08
CA ASP A 29 3.69 20.41 1.34
C ASP A 29 4.45 19.76 0.17
N CYS A 30 3.96 19.94 -1.05
CA CYS A 30 4.66 19.47 -2.24
C CYS A 30 4.26 20.24 -3.50
N CYS A 31 5.20 20.30 -4.45
CA CYS A 31 4.96 20.78 -5.80
C CYS A 31 5.00 19.60 -6.77
N THR A 32 4.07 19.60 -7.73
CA THR A 32 4.00 18.56 -8.77
C THR A 32 4.36 19.12 -10.13
N SER A 33 5.15 18.36 -10.88
CA SER A 33 5.41 18.61 -12.30
C SER A 33 4.89 17.44 -13.12
N ALA A 34 3.97 17.71 -14.04
CA ALA A 34 3.40 16.72 -14.94
C ALA A 34 3.84 17.01 -16.38
N ARG A 35 4.19 15.95 -17.13
CA ARG A 35 4.45 16.03 -18.57
C ARG A 35 3.69 14.91 -19.27
N GLY A 36 3.22 15.16 -20.49
CA GLY A 36 2.38 14.24 -21.27
C GLY A 36 0.89 14.62 -21.24
N CYS A 37 0.03 13.71 -21.71
CA CYS A 37 -1.42 13.94 -21.74
C CYS A 37 -2.04 13.84 -20.35
N THR A 38 -2.10 14.97 -19.64
CA THR A 38 -2.66 15.08 -18.28
C THR A 38 -4.17 15.34 -18.26
N ALA A 39 -4.78 15.59 -19.42
CA ALA A 39 -6.22 15.82 -19.58
C ALA A 39 -7.05 14.57 -19.22
N THR A 40 -6.49 13.38 -19.40
CA THR A 40 -7.16 12.13 -19.04
C THR A 40 -7.02 11.85 -17.54
N LEU A 41 -8.15 11.81 -16.84
CA LEU A 41 -8.25 11.56 -15.40
C LEU A 41 -7.48 10.31 -14.95
N GLY A 42 -7.72 9.17 -15.61
CA GLY A 42 -7.12 7.89 -15.22
C GLY A 42 -5.60 7.86 -15.30
N ASN A 43 -5.01 8.44 -16.35
CA ASN A 43 -3.56 8.51 -16.52
C ASN A 43 -2.92 9.39 -15.44
N SER A 44 -3.53 10.54 -15.14
CA SER A 44 -3.05 11.47 -14.12
C SER A 44 -3.11 10.84 -12.72
N ALA A 45 -4.20 10.15 -12.40
CA ALA A 45 -4.37 9.44 -11.14
C ALA A 45 -3.36 8.29 -11.00
N LYS A 46 -3.24 7.43 -12.01
CA LYS A 46 -2.28 6.32 -12.03
C LYS A 46 -0.84 6.81 -11.88
N ALA A 47 -0.47 7.86 -12.62
CA ALA A 47 0.87 8.42 -12.54
C ALA A 47 1.17 9.02 -11.15
N THR A 48 0.16 9.54 -10.44
CA THR A 48 0.32 10.04 -9.07
C THR A 48 0.52 8.89 -8.10
N PHE A 49 -0.28 7.83 -8.21
CA PHE A 49 -0.13 6.62 -7.40
C PHE A 49 1.23 5.95 -7.59
N ASP A 50 1.67 5.79 -8.85
CA ASP A 50 2.98 5.22 -9.17
C ASP A 50 4.14 6.03 -8.54
N VAL A 51 4.01 7.35 -8.46
CA VAL A 51 5.02 8.21 -7.81
C VAL A 51 5.02 8.02 -6.30
N ILE A 52 3.85 7.93 -5.66
CA ILE A 52 3.75 7.72 -4.20
C ILE A 52 4.36 6.37 -3.81
N SER A 53 4.05 5.30 -4.56
CA SER A 53 4.63 3.97 -4.32
C SER A 53 6.17 3.98 -4.43
N LYS A 54 6.73 4.75 -5.37
CA LYS A 54 8.18 4.90 -5.54
C LYS A 54 8.87 5.66 -4.40
N ILE A 55 8.15 6.42 -3.59
CA ILE A 55 8.73 7.10 -2.42
C ILE A 55 9.31 6.07 -1.45
N TYR A 56 8.57 4.98 -1.18
CA TYR A 56 9.07 3.90 -0.32
C TYR A 56 10.16 3.07 -1.00
N SER A 57 10.18 3.02 -2.33
CA SER A 57 11.26 2.37 -3.10
C SER A 57 12.55 3.18 -3.13
N PHE A 58 12.54 4.45 -2.75
CA PHE A 58 13.71 5.31 -2.78
C PHE A 58 14.56 5.07 -1.52
N LEU A 59 15.83 4.71 -1.71
CA LEU A 59 16.74 4.38 -0.63
C LEU A 59 17.54 5.62 -0.18
N THR A 60 17.14 6.23 0.93
CA THR A 60 17.87 7.34 1.56
C THR A 60 18.92 6.86 2.57
N PRO A 61 19.97 7.66 2.86
CA PRO A 61 21.06 7.25 3.75
C PRO A 61 20.64 6.81 5.16
N ASP A 62 19.50 7.28 5.66
CA ASP A 62 18.92 6.89 6.95
C ASP A 62 18.46 5.43 6.98
N ILE A 63 18.04 4.87 5.84
CA ILE A 63 17.54 3.49 5.69
C ILE A 63 18.58 2.53 5.09
N TRP A 64 19.86 2.91 5.02
CA TRP A 64 20.94 2.02 4.57
C TRP A 64 21.33 0.94 5.58
N LYS A 65 20.96 1.13 6.85
CA LYS A 65 21.25 0.14 7.89
C LYS A 65 20.45 -1.13 7.62
N GLU A 66 21.07 -2.27 7.88
CA GLU A 66 20.44 -3.57 7.68
C GLU A 66 19.17 -3.70 8.52
N THR A 67 18.08 -4.13 7.87
CA THR A 67 16.79 -4.33 8.54
C THR A 67 16.79 -5.67 9.27
N VAL A 68 16.45 -5.67 10.56
CA VAL A 68 16.23 -6.91 11.30
C VAL A 68 14.88 -7.50 10.87
N PHE A 69 14.91 -8.62 10.17
CA PHE A 69 13.69 -9.32 9.76
C PHE A 69 13.06 -10.03 10.97
N THR A 70 11.87 -9.58 11.37
CA THR A 70 11.04 -10.29 12.34
C THR A 70 10.26 -11.41 11.66
N LYS A 71 9.71 -12.34 12.44
CA LYS A 71 8.80 -13.35 11.89
C LYS A 71 7.60 -12.64 11.26
N SER A 72 7.07 -13.21 10.18
CA SER A 72 5.88 -12.65 9.55
C SER A 72 4.69 -12.77 10.53
N PRO A 73 3.75 -11.80 10.54
CA PRO A 73 2.55 -11.89 11.37
C PRO A 73 1.74 -13.17 11.12
N TYR A 74 1.76 -13.67 9.88
CA TYR A 74 1.14 -14.95 9.53
C TYR A 74 1.75 -16.12 10.30
N GLN A 75 3.09 -16.12 10.44
CA GLN A 75 3.79 -17.15 11.19
C GLN A 75 3.58 -17.02 12.70
N GLU A 76 3.62 -15.81 13.24
CA GLU A 76 3.43 -15.56 14.68
C GLU A 76 2.01 -15.88 15.16
N PHE A 77 1.00 -15.55 14.36
CA PHE A 77 -0.41 -15.75 14.72
C PHE A 77 -1.04 -16.97 14.04
N THR A 78 -0.23 -17.94 13.60
CA THR A 78 -0.71 -19.15 12.89
C THR A 78 -1.86 -19.83 13.65
N ASP A 79 -1.69 -20.09 14.95
CA ASP A 79 -2.68 -20.78 15.77
C ASP A 79 -4.01 -20.00 15.88
N HIS A 80 -3.91 -18.67 16.00
CA HIS A 80 -5.08 -17.79 16.03
C HIS A 80 -5.80 -17.78 14.67
N LEU A 81 -5.04 -17.62 13.59
CA LEU A 81 -5.58 -17.56 12.23
C LEU A 81 -6.26 -18.88 11.84
N VAL A 82 -5.70 -20.04 12.16
CA VAL A 82 -6.35 -21.35 11.91
C VAL A 82 -7.72 -21.42 12.59
N LYS A 83 -7.82 -20.90 13.81
CA LYS A 83 -9.04 -20.94 14.62
C LYS A 83 -10.10 -19.91 14.20
N THR A 84 -9.71 -18.74 13.68
CA THR A 84 -10.64 -17.64 13.39
C THR A 84 -10.86 -17.34 11.91
N HIS A 85 -9.90 -17.65 11.04
CA HIS A 85 -9.97 -17.40 9.59
C HIS A 85 -10.80 -18.46 8.85
N THR A 86 -11.14 -19.57 9.51
CA THR A 86 -12.19 -20.49 9.07
C THR A 86 -13.56 -19.82 9.23
N ARG A 87 -13.93 -18.96 8.29
CA ARG A 87 -15.30 -18.43 8.19
C ARG A 87 -15.93 -18.78 6.84
N VAL A 88 -16.98 -19.61 6.90
CA VAL A 88 -18.17 -19.57 6.01
C VAL A 88 -18.13 -20.31 4.66
N SER A 89 -17.28 -21.33 4.44
CA SER A 89 -17.56 -22.29 3.36
C SER A 89 -17.08 -23.71 3.64
N VAL A 90 -18.01 -24.65 3.49
CA VAL A 90 -17.84 -26.11 3.39
C VAL A 90 -17.77 -26.85 4.74
N GLN A 91 -18.95 -27.11 5.33
CA GLN A 91 -19.17 -28.35 6.06
C GLN A 91 -19.04 -29.50 5.04
N ARG A 92 -17.83 -30.05 4.86
CA ARG A 92 -17.68 -31.40 4.30
C ARG A 92 -17.78 -32.35 5.47
N THR A 93 -18.98 -32.87 5.70
CA THR A 93 -19.16 -34.05 6.55
C THR A 93 -18.22 -35.13 6.03
N GLN A 94 -17.18 -35.44 6.79
CA GLN A 94 -16.42 -36.66 6.60
C GLN A 94 -16.85 -37.60 7.72
N THR A 95 -17.80 -38.46 7.39
CA THR A 95 -18.20 -39.58 8.24
C THR A 95 -16.96 -40.46 8.45
N PRO A 96 -16.55 -40.79 9.68
CA PRO A 96 -15.50 -41.76 9.90
C PRO A 96 -15.98 -43.11 9.40
N ALA A 97 -15.25 -43.71 8.46
CA ALA A 97 -15.44 -45.10 8.10
C ALA A 97 -15.11 -45.94 9.34
N VAL A 98 -16.18 -46.49 9.94
CA VAL A 98 -16.10 -47.50 10.99
C VAL A 98 -15.33 -48.68 10.42
N ALA A 99 -14.14 -48.95 10.95
CA ALA A 99 -13.47 -50.22 10.75
C ALA A 99 -14.32 -51.31 11.42
N THR A 100 -14.97 -52.14 10.60
CA THR A 100 -15.58 -53.39 11.05
C THR A 100 -14.59 -54.50 10.78
N THR A 101 -14.23 -55.18 11.87
CA THR A 101 -13.67 -56.54 12.04
C THR A 101 -12.70 -57.09 11.00
#